data_AF-A0A2N7LAY0-F1
#
_entry.id   AF-A0A2N7LAY0-F1
#
_cell.length_a   1.000
_cell.length_b   1.000
_cell.length_c   1.000
_cell.angle_alpha   90.00
_cell.angle_beta   90.00
_cell.angle_gamma   90.00
#
_symmetry.space_group_name_H-M   'P 1'
#
loop_
_entity.id
_entity.type
_entity.pdbx_description
1 polymer ?
#
loop_
_entity_poly.entity_id
_entity_poly.type
_entity_poly.pdbx_seq_one_letter_code
_entity_poly.pdbx_strand_id
1 'polypeptide(L)'
;MTMKRSGSLNVGLLIGTTMLSCAGLNPVWADTATENTNGRSDASLVSQAQTCAAIPTRLERLACFDGVFNTPLDADNKQTIANIKPEAYQRAHASEAARGEDEQGFVVRYSDPEDPTKGIWMTATAIPDRGQQREDMPILMLSCIDSISRMELVLPTTTSAGKATILVSGSFAVTDRWLSDDSGTIMHAGRGIPAINVMKALMSSSGSVLRSELDEIGNLTFDTEGLTSAIRPMRNTCRW
;
A
#
# COMPACT_ATOMS: atom_id res chain seq x y z
N MET A 1 6.13 -21.37 -56.37
CA MET A 1 4.81 -20.74 -56.53
C MET A 1 4.89 -19.31 -56.01
N THR A 2 5.33 -18.33 -56.81
CA THR A 2 4.48 -17.44 -57.63
C THR A 2 3.22 -16.95 -56.91
N MET A 3 3.21 -15.69 -56.46
CA MET A 3 2.48 -14.62 -57.17
C MET A 3 2.80 -13.22 -56.61
N LYS A 4 2.65 -12.28 -57.53
CA LYS A 4 3.02 -10.86 -57.55
C LYS A 4 1.73 -10.06 -57.76
N ARG A 5 1.58 -8.89 -57.12
CA ARG A 5 0.69 -7.76 -57.49
C ARG A 5 1.01 -6.62 -56.50
N SER A 6 1.65 -5.50 -56.84
CA SER A 6 1.41 -4.43 -57.83
C SER A 6 0.10 -3.66 -57.63
N GLY A 7 0.23 -2.35 -57.37
CA GLY A 7 -0.85 -1.36 -57.44
C GLY A 7 -0.41 0.00 -56.89
N SER A 8 -0.22 0.98 -57.76
CA SER A 8 0.31 2.33 -57.51
C SER A 8 -0.77 3.42 -57.66
N LEU A 9 -0.46 4.63 -57.12
CA LEU A 9 -0.89 6.00 -57.51
C LEU A 9 -2.34 6.50 -57.33
N ASN A 10 -2.49 7.64 -56.60
CA ASN A 10 -3.03 8.96 -57.07
C ASN A 10 -3.02 9.95 -55.88
N VAL A 11 -2.25 11.05 -55.84
CA VAL A 11 -2.41 12.38 -56.48
C VAL A 11 -3.80 13.01 -56.30
N GLY A 12 -3.84 14.14 -55.58
CA GLY A 12 -5.03 14.99 -55.42
C GLY A 12 -4.78 16.20 -54.52
N LEU A 13 -4.01 17.17 -55.00
CA LEU A 13 -3.85 18.52 -54.47
C LEU A 13 -5.10 19.35 -54.82
N LEU A 14 -5.72 20.08 -53.88
CA LEU A 14 -6.62 21.19 -54.20
C LEU A 14 -6.56 22.29 -53.14
N ILE A 15 -6.11 23.45 -53.60
CA ILE A 15 -6.01 24.73 -52.93
C ILE A 15 -7.39 25.41 -53.01
N GLY A 16 -7.86 26.01 -51.92
CA GLY A 16 -9.10 26.77 -51.89
C GLY A 16 -9.05 27.89 -50.87
N THR A 17 -8.44 29.02 -51.24
CA THR A 17 -8.54 30.30 -50.55
C THR A 17 -9.82 31.03 -50.94
N THR A 18 -10.61 31.46 -49.97
CA THR A 18 -11.61 32.53 -50.15
C THR A 18 -11.53 33.51 -48.98
N MET A 19 -11.03 34.72 -49.26
CA MET A 19 -11.30 35.89 -48.45
C MET A 19 -12.69 36.42 -48.82
N LEU A 20 -13.49 36.77 -47.82
CA LEU A 20 -14.51 37.81 -47.98
C LEU A 20 -14.66 38.58 -46.66
N SER A 21 -14.36 39.87 -46.74
CA SER A 21 -14.48 40.87 -45.70
C SER A 21 -15.88 41.49 -45.73
N CYS A 22 -16.44 41.87 -44.58
CA CYS A 22 -17.09 43.17 -44.40
C CYS A 22 -17.52 43.41 -42.94
N ALA A 23 -17.27 44.65 -42.50
CA ALA A 23 -17.55 45.20 -41.19
C ALA A 23 -19.05 45.47 -40.93
N GLY A 24 -19.43 45.51 -39.66
CA GLY A 24 -20.72 46.01 -39.18
C GLY A 24 -20.71 46.20 -37.66
N LEU A 25 -21.11 47.39 -37.21
CA LEU A 25 -20.95 47.96 -35.86
C LEU A 25 -22.13 47.67 -34.90
N ASN A 26 -21.79 47.55 -33.60
CA ASN A 26 -22.54 47.89 -32.35
C ASN A 26 -23.81 47.09 -31.96
N PRO A 27 -24.27 47.09 -30.67
CA PRO A 27 -23.69 47.65 -29.44
C PRO A 27 -23.58 46.67 -28.25
N VAL A 28 -22.76 47.10 -27.29
CA VAL A 28 -22.82 46.89 -25.83
C VAL A 28 -24.10 46.24 -25.29
N TRP A 29 -23.96 45.04 -24.73
CA TRP A 29 -24.68 44.60 -23.54
C TRP A 29 -23.61 44.19 -22.53
N ALA A 30 -23.37 45.07 -21.57
CA ALA A 30 -22.57 44.75 -20.41
C ALA A 30 -23.43 43.86 -19.51
N ASP A 31 -23.30 42.54 -19.67
CA ASP A 31 -23.64 41.63 -18.59
C ASP A 31 -22.57 41.80 -17.51
N THR A 32 -22.80 42.73 -16.58
CA THR A 32 -22.19 42.63 -15.26
C THR A 32 -22.82 41.43 -14.57
N ALA A 33 -22.32 40.24 -14.90
CA ALA A 33 -22.37 39.12 -13.98
C ALA A 33 -21.56 39.57 -12.76
N THR A 34 -22.25 40.06 -11.74
CA THR A 34 -21.70 40.11 -10.39
C THR A 34 -21.44 38.66 -10.00
N GLU A 35 -20.25 38.16 -10.29
CA GLU A 35 -19.71 37.00 -9.62
C GLU A 35 -19.68 37.35 -8.14
N ASN A 36 -20.63 36.79 -7.41
CA ASN A 36 -20.59 36.74 -5.96
C ASN A 36 -19.44 35.79 -5.60
N THR A 37 -18.20 36.28 -5.69
CA THR A 37 -16.98 35.53 -5.38
C THR A 37 -16.85 35.41 -3.86
N ASN A 38 -17.75 34.63 -3.26
CA ASN A 38 -17.57 34.12 -1.90
C ASN A 38 -17.02 32.68 -1.93
N GLY A 39 -16.30 32.34 -3.01
CA GLY A 39 -15.54 31.11 -3.18
C GLY A 39 -14.07 31.45 -3.40
N ARG A 40 -13.19 30.85 -2.61
CA ARG A 40 -11.73 30.99 -2.73
C ARG A 40 -11.30 30.50 -4.12
N SER A 41 -10.64 31.36 -4.90
CA SER A 41 -10.16 30.97 -6.24
C SER A 41 -8.96 30.01 -6.15
N ASP A 42 -8.83 29.12 -7.13
CA ASP A 42 -7.70 28.18 -7.21
C ASP A 42 -6.34 28.90 -7.20
N ALA A 43 -6.25 30.07 -7.84
CA ALA A 43 -5.06 30.91 -7.81
C ALA A 43 -4.70 31.39 -6.39
N SER A 44 -5.70 31.74 -5.58
CA SER A 44 -5.51 32.13 -4.18
C SER A 44 -5.12 30.94 -3.30
N LEU A 45 -5.67 29.75 -3.56
CA LEU A 45 -5.27 28.51 -2.90
C LEU A 45 -3.80 28.16 -3.18
N VAL A 46 -3.39 28.17 -4.44
CA VAL A 46 -2.01 27.88 -4.86
C VAL A 46 -1.03 28.89 -4.26
N SER A 47 -1.38 30.18 -4.25
CA SER A 47 -0.54 31.22 -3.64
C SER A 47 -0.34 30.99 -2.13
N GLN A 48 -1.40 30.62 -1.41
CA GLN A 48 -1.29 30.32 0.03
C GLN A 48 -0.47 29.03 0.29
N ALA A 49 -0.61 28.02 -0.57
CA ALA A 49 0.19 26.80 -0.50
C ALA A 49 1.69 27.08 -0.75
N GLN A 50 2.03 28.02 -1.64
CA GLN A 50 3.43 28.43 -1.88
C GLN A 50 4.06 29.06 -0.63
N THR A 51 3.29 29.81 0.17
CA THR A 51 3.75 30.34 1.46
C THR A 51 4.11 29.21 2.43
N CYS A 52 3.31 28.14 2.50
CA CYS A 52 3.63 26.98 3.33
C CYS A 52 4.94 26.30 2.90
N ALA A 53 5.24 26.24 1.59
CA ALA A 53 6.46 25.61 1.10
C ALA A 53 7.76 26.27 1.60
N ALA A 54 7.71 27.56 1.95
CA ALA A 54 8.83 28.31 2.49
C ALA A 54 9.14 28.00 3.97
N ILE A 55 8.24 27.32 4.69
CA ILE A 55 8.44 26.96 6.10
C ILE A 55 9.54 25.88 6.20
N PRO A 56 10.61 26.10 6.97
CA PRO A 56 11.75 25.19 7.03
C PRO A 56 11.47 23.93 7.88
N THR A 57 10.67 24.10 8.93
CA THR A 57 10.29 23.03 9.87
C THR A 57 9.25 22.12 9.22
N ARG A 58 9.54 20.82 9.16
CA ARG A 58 8.69 19.84 8.46
C ARG A 58 7.26 19.79 9.03
N LEU A 59 7.13 19.82 10.35
CA LEU A 59 5.82 19.68 11.02
C LEU A 59 4.97 20.94 10.88
N GLU A 60 5.54 22.14 11.05
CA GLU A 60 4.78 23.38 10.88
C GLU A 60 4.41 23.61 9.41
N ARG A 61 5.28 23.20 8.48
CA ARG A 61 4.96 23.20 7.05
C ARG A 61 3.75 22.32 6.73
N LEU A 62 3.70 21.12 7.30
CA LEU A 62 2.56 20.22 7.13
C LEU A 62 1.28 20.84 7.72
N ALA A 63 1.35 21.35 8.95
CA ALA A 63 0.21 22.01 9.60
C ALA A 63 -0.30 23.23 8.80
N CYS A 64 0.59 23.97 8.15
CA CYS A 64 0.21 25.06 7.25
C CYS A 64 -0.58 24.54 6.04
N PHE A 65 -0.11 23.48 5.39
CA PHE A 65 -0.85 22.86 4.29
C PHE A 65 -2.22 22.34 4.74
N ASP A 66 -2.28 21.71 5.90
CA ASP A 66 -3.56 21.22 6.46
C ASP A 66 -4.55 22.36 6.68
N GLY A 67 -4.09 23.52 7.17
CA GLY A 67 -4.92 24.72 7.29
C GLY A 67 -5.34 25.30 5.94
N VAL A 68 -4.45 25.31 4.94
CA VAL A 68 -4.73 25.85 3.59
C VAL A 68 -5.78 25.01 2.86
N PHE A 69 -5.66 23.68 2.93
CA PHE A 69 -6.53 22.72 2.24
C PHE A 69 -7.68 22.20 3.11
N ASN A 70 -7.80 22.69 4.34
CA ASN A 70 -8.83 22.29 5.30
C ASN A 70 -8.83 20.77 5.55
N THR A 71 -7.64 20.21 5.78
CA THR A 71 -7.40 18.80 6.15
C THR A 71 -6.88 18.64 7.59
N PRO A 72 -7.48 19.29 8.63
CA PRO A 72 -7.00 19.12 10.00
C PRO A 72 -7.23 17.70 10.51
N LEU A 73 -6.25 17.17 11.25
CA LEU A 73 -6.38 15.92 11.99
C LEU A 73 -6.97 16.21 13.38
N ASP A 74 -8.29 16.37 13.46
CA ASP A 74 -8.98 16.51 14.75
C ASP A 74 -8.92 15.20 15.55
N ALA A 75 -9.04 15.29 16.88
CA ALA A 75 -8.98 14.13 17.77
C ALA A 75 -10.03 13.05 17.41
N ASP A 76 -11.24 13.48 17.01
CA ASP A 76 -12.29 12.57 16.55
C ASP A 76 -11.87 11.80 15.29
N ASN A 77 -11.17 12.45 14.35
CA ASN A 77 -10.63 11.81 13.14
C ASN A 77 -9.53 10.79 13.47
N LYS A 78 -8.72 11.01 14.51
CA LYS A 78 -7.73 10.01 14.96
C LYS A 78 -8.41 8.75 15.46
N GLN A 79 -9.48 8.89 16.25
CA GLN A 79 -10.31 7.75 16.67
C GLN A 79 -10.95 7.04 15.46
N THR A 80 -11.45 7.78 14.48
CA THR A 80 -12.03 7.19 13.26
C THR A 80 -10.99 6.43 12.42
N ILE A 81 -9.78 6.97 12.25
CA ILE A 81 -8.70 6.27 11.52
C ILE A 81 -8.24 5.02 12.28
N ALA A 82 -8.14 5.07 13.61
CA ALA A 82 -7.85 3.88 14.42
C ALA A 82 -8.93 2.78 14.27
N ASN A 83 -10.18 3.17 14.00
CA ASN A 83 -11.29 2.25 13.78
C ASN A 83 -11.35 1.69 12.35
N ILE A 84 -10.68 2.31 11.37
CA ILE A 84 -10.60 1.79 10.00
C ILE A 84 -9.44 0.78 9.96
N LYS A 85 -9.78 -0.51 9.81
CA LYS A 85 -8.77 -1.55 9.65
C LYS A 85 -8.04 -1.36 8.31
N PRO A 86 -6.69 -1.29 8.29
CA PRO A 86 -5.91 -1.13 7.06
C PRO A 86 -6.16 -2.26 6.06
N GLU A 87 -5.91 -2.02 4.78
CA GLU A 87 -6.08 -3.03 3.72
C GLU A 87 -5.28 -4.31 4.01
N ALA A 88 -4.07 -4.19 4.56
CA ALA A 88 -3.24 -5.34 4.93
C ALA A 88 -3.87 -6.17 6.07
N TYR A 89 -4.52 -5.53 7.03
CA TYR A 89 -5.29 -6.23 8.08
C TYR A 89 -6.43 -7.02 7.45
N GLN A 90 -7.24 -6.36 6.61
CA GLN A 90 -8.38 -6.99 5.94
C GLN A 90 -7.94 -8.17 5.06
N ARG A 91 -6.84 -8.01 4.32
CA ARG A 91 -6.25 -9.05 3.47
C ARG A 91 -5.80 -10.27 4.28
N ALA A 92 -5.11 -10.06 5.39
CA ALA A 92 -4.64 -11.15 6.24
C ALA A 92 -5.81 -11.94 6.84
N HIS A 93 -6.81 -11.25 7.40
CA HIS A 93 -7.99 -11.88 7.95
C HIS A 93 -8.85 -12.58 6.90
N ALA A 94 -9.03 -11.99 5.71
CA ALA A 94 -9.73 -12.64 4.60
C ALA A 94 -8.99 -13.91 4.13
N SER A 95 -7.66 -13.89 4.09
CA SER A 95 -6.82 -15.03 3.73
C SER A 95 -6.98 -16.19 4.71
N GLU A 96 -6.92 -15.91 6.01
CA GLU A 96 -7.10 -16.94 7.06
C GLU A 96 -8.56 -17.39 7.20
N ALA A 97 -9.55 -16.52 6.99
CA ALA A 97 -10.96 -16.90 7.02
C ALA A 97 -11.35 -17.80 5.84
N ALA A 98 -10.65 -17.68 4.70
CA ALA A 98 -10.84 -18.52 3.53
C ALA A 98 -9.95 -19.78 3.53
N ARG A 99 -9.35 -20.13 4.67
CA ARG A 99 -8.47 -21.30 4.80
C ARG A 99 -9.29 -22.60 4.73
N GLY A 100 -8.87 -23.52 3.87
CA GLY A 100 -9.43 -24.88 3.78
C GLY A 100 -8.96 -25.78 4.93
N GLU A 101 -9.69 -26.86 5.20
CA GLU A 101 -9.41 -27.79 6.32
C GLU A 101 -8.01 -28.42 6.24
N ASP A 102 -7.51 -28.69 5.03
CA ASP A 102 -6.21 -29.34 4.79
C ASP A 102 -5.05 -28.33 4.64
N GLU A 103 -5.32 -27.02 4.66
CA GLU A 103 -4.31 -25.98 4.46
C GLU A 103 -3.58 -25.65 5.76
N GLN A 104 -2.31 -26.06 5.87
CA GLN A 104 -1.45 -25.80 7.02
C GLN A 104 -0.33 -24.79 6.70
N GLY A 105 0.34 -24.28 7.73
CA GLY A 105 1.42 -23.30 7.59
C GLY A 105 1.05 -22.08 6.73
N PHE A 106 2.01 -21.65 5.91
CA PHE A 106 1.85 -20.51 5.01
C PHE A 106 1.09 -20.88 3.74
N VAL A 107 0.00 -20.16 3.50
CA VAL A 107 -0.91 -20.43 2.39
C VAL A 107 -0.86 -19.30 1.37
N VAL A 108 -0.60 -19.63 0.10
CA VAL A 108 -0.49 -18.65 -0.99
C VAL A 108 -1.86 -18.23 -1.50
N ARG A 109 -2.02 -16.92 -1.73
CA ARG A 109 -3.18 -16.30 -2.36
C ARG A 109 -2.72 -15.25 -3.37
N TYR A 110 -3.58 -14.99 -4.35
CA TYR A 110 -3.33 -14.05 -5.45
C TYR A 110 -4.44 -13.00 -5.47
N SER A 111 -4.08 -11.76 -5.79
CA SER A 111 -5.06 -10.71 -6.13
C SER A 111 -5.79 -11.06 -7.42
N ASP A 112 -5.04 -11.57 -8.39
CA ASP A 112 -5.49 -12.03 -9.69
C ASP A 112 -4.69 -13.30 -10.04
N PRO A 113 -5.34 -14.49 -10.08
CA PRO A 113 -4.67 -15.74 -10.44
C PRO A 113 -4.09 -15.75 -11.87
N GLU A 114 -4.61 -14.93 -12.79
CA GLU A 114 -4.12 -14.84 -14.17
C GLU A 114 -2.94 -13.88 -14.30
N ASP A 115 -2.83 -12.92 -13.37
CA ASP A 115 -1.74 -11.94 -13.33
C ASP A 115 -1.14 -11.80 -11.90
N PRO A 116 -0.19 -12.68 -11.52
CA PRO A 116 0.48 -12.62 -10.23
C PRO A 116 1.22 -11.31 -9.95
N THR A 117 1.46 -10.48 -10.97
CA THR A 117 2.16 -9.19 -10.80
C THR A 117 1.32 -8.12 -10.12
N LYS A 118 -0.02 -8.28 -10.14
CA LYS A 118 -0.94 -7.39 -9.43
C LYS A 118 -0.88 -7.55 -7.91
N GLY A 119 -0.42 -8.70 -7.43
CA GLY A 119 -0.25 -8.93 -6.00
C GLY A 119 -0.38 -10.40 -5.62
N ILE A 120 0.53 -10.84 -4.77
CA ILE A 120 0.57 -12.17 -4.16
C ILE A 120 0.87 -12.01 -2.68
N TRP A 121 0.21 -12.81 -1.84
CA TRP A 121 0.47 -12.83 -0.41
C TRP A 121 0.37 -14.26 0.14
N MET A 122 0.95 -14.43 1.32
CA MET A 122 0.97 -15.67 2.06
C MET A 122 0.70 -15.38 3.52
N THR A 123 -0.16 -16.15 4.17
CA THR A 123 -0.48 -15.95 5.57
C THR A 123 -0.34 -17.23 6.39
N ALA A 124 0.06 -17.07 7.64
CA ALA A 124 0.01 -18.09 8.67
C ALA A 124 -0.35 -17.46 10.01
N THR A 125 -1.31 -18.04 10.72
CA THR A 125 -1.59 -17.69 12.12
C THR A 125 -0.53 -18.27 13.04
N ALA A 126 -0.11 -17.51 14.07
CA ALA A 126 0.78 -18.03 15.10
C ALA A 126 0.14 -19.24 15.81
N ILE A 127 0.96 -20.23 16.15
CA ILE A 127 0.53 -21.42 16.87
C ILE A 127 0.23 -21.01 18.33
N PRO A 128 -1.00 -21.23 18.84
CA PRO A 128 -1.32 -20.97 20.24
C PRO A 128 -0.43 -21.80 21.17
N ASP A 129 0.10 -21.20 22.24
CA ASP A 129 0.97 -21.93 23.16
C ASP A 129 0.20 -22.58 24.32
N ARG A 130 -0.73 -21.85 24.98
CA ARG A 130 -1.55 -22.34 26.11
C ARG A 130 -2.85 -21.56 26.26
N GLY A 131 -3.98 -22.21 25.99
CA GLY A 131 -5.32 -21.69 26.29
C GLY A 131 -5.79 -20.51 25.44
N GLN A 132 -4.93 -19.97 24.57
CA GLN A 132 -5.28 -19.01 23.54
C GLN A 132 -6.05 -19.72 22.41
N GLN A 133 -7.05 -19.04 21.87
CA GLN A 133 -7.75 -19.52 20.68
C GLN A 133 -7.04 -19.02 19.42
N ARG A 134 -7.21 -19.72 18.30
CA ARG A 134 -6.50 -19.40 17.06
C ARG A 134 -6.87 -18.02 16.52
N GLU A 135 -8.13 -17.61 16.67
CA GLU A 135 -8.65 -16.31 16.28
C GLU A 135 -8.06 -15.14 17.08
N ASP A 136 -7.52 -15.42 18.27
CA ASP A 136 -6.87 -14.44 19.14
C ASP A 136 -5.35 -14.35 18.86
N MET A 137 -4.83 -15.15 17.92
CA MET A 137 -3.41 -15.18 17.61
C MET A 137 -3.05 -14.22 16.46
N PRO A 138 -1.88 -13.56 16.54
CA PRO A 138 -1.38 -12.74 15.43
C PRO A 138 -1.22 -13.53 14.12
N ILE A 139 -1.43 -12.85 12.99
CA ILE A 139 -1.25 -13.42 11.65
C ILE A 139 0.02 -12.82 11.04
N LEU A 140 0.94 -13.67 10.60
CA LEU A 140 2.11 -13.24 9.85
C LEU A 140 1.81 -13.31 8.35
N MET A 141 1.99 -12.18 7.68
CA MET A 141 1.76 -12.04 6.25
C MET A 141 3.05 -11.67 5.51
N LEU A 142 3.35 -12.44 4.48
CA LEU A 142 4.39 -12.17 3.48
C LEU A 142 3.69 -11.72 2.21
N SER A 143 4.08 -10.61 1.60
CA SER A 143 3.45 -10.18 0.36
C SER A 143 4.42 -9.56 -0.64
N CYS A 144 4.02 -9.60 -1.91
CA CYS A 144 4.61 -8.83 -2.99
C CYS A 144 3.49 -8.03 -3.65
N ILE A 145 3.47 -6.72 -3.39
CA ILE A 145 2.44 -5.79 -3.89
C ILE A 145 3.17 -4.60 -4.52
N ASP A 146 2.77 -4.24 -5.74
CA ASP A 146 3.47 -3.24 -6.56
C ASP A 146 4.94 -3.60 -6.80
N SER A 147 5.24 -4.90 -6.95
CA SER A 147 6.61 -5.43 -7.04
C SER A 147 7.50 -5.12 -5.83
N ILE A 148 6.91 -4.85 -4.66
CA ILE A 148 7.63 -4.59 -3.41
C ILE A 148 7.31 -5.68 -2.40
N SER A 149 8.36 -6.36 -1.92
CA SER A 149 8.24 -7.35 -0.85
C SER A 149 7.93 -6.68 0.49
N ARG A 150 6.94 -7.20 1.22
CA ARG A 150 6.52 -6.71 2.54
C ARG A 150 6.37 -7.89 3.49
N MET A 151 6.72 -7.68 4.75
CA MET A 151 6.49 -8.64 5.83
C MET A 151 5.82 -7.90 6.98
N GLU A 152 4.64 -8.37 7.35
CA GLU A 152 3.69 -7.66 8.20
C GLU A 152 3.12 -8.64 9.22
N LEU A 153 3.18 -8.29 10.50
CA LEU A 153 2.52 -9.03 11.58
C LEU A 153 1.25 -8.27 11.95
N VAL A 154 0.11 -8.92 11.69
CA VAL A 154 -1.22 -8.39 11.99
C VAL A 154 -1.59 -8.83 13.40
N LEU A 155 -1.80 -7.84 14.28
CA LEU A 155 -2.10 -8.03 15.69
C LEU A 155 -3.62 -8.15 15.90
N PRO A 156 -4.07 -9.01 16.83
CA PRO A 156 -5.49 -9.15 17.18
C PRO A 156 -6.02 -7.89 17.90
N THR A 157 -5.16 -7.22 18.65
CA THR A 157 -5.45 -6.00 19.40
C THR A 157 -4.50 -4.88 18.99
N THR A 158 -4.92 -3.64 19.20
CA THR A 158 -4.09 -2.47 18.86
C THR A 158 -2.98 -2.30 19.88
N THR A 159 -1.76 -2.08 19.42
CA THR A 159 -0.65 -1.61 20.25
C THR A 159 -0.57 -0.09 20.27
N SER A 160 -0.11 0.47 21.39
CA SER A 160 0.27 1.88 21.49
C SER A 160 1.75 2.12 21.13
N ALA A 161 2.52 1.04 20.97
CA ALA A 161 3.94 1.13 20.66
C ALA A 161 4.15 1.45 19.17
N GLY A 162 4.72 2.62 18.86
CA GLY A 162 5.04 2.99 17.47
C GLY A 162 6.14 2.13 16.82
N LYS A 163 6.87 1.33 17.60
CA LYS A 163 7.95 0.46 17.14
C LYS A 163 8.24 -0.64 18.17
N ALA A 164 8.76 -1.78 17.72
CA ALA A 164 9.27 -2.84 18.57
C ALA A 164 10.55 -3.45 17.98
N THR A 165 11.41 -3.97 18.86
CA THR A 165 12.56 -4.79 18.44
C THR A 165 12.09 -6.23 18.38
N ILE A 166 12.21 -6.87 17.21
CA ILE A 166 11.76 -8.24 16.99
C ILE A 166 12.95 -9.10 16.58
N LEU A 167 13.14 -10.20 17.30
CA LEU A 167 14.07 -11.27 16.96
C LEU A 167 13.30 -12.34 16.17
N VAL A 168 13.71 -12.56 14.92
CA VAL A 168 13.23 -13.68 14.09
C VAL A 168 14.29 -14.77 14.10
N SER A 169 13.93 -15.93 14.65
CA SER A 169 14.85 -17.07 14.82
C SER A 169 14.42 -18.24 13.94
N GLY A 170 15.30 -18.64 13.01
CA GLY A 170 15.26 -19.93 12.31
C GLY A 170 16.58 -20.69 12.52
N SER A 171 17.17 -21.24 11.44
CA SER A 171 18.54 -21.77 11.48
C SER A 171 19.59 -20.68 11.68
N PHE A 172 19.25 -19.44 11.33
CA PHE A 172 19.96 -18.24 11.75
C PHE A 172 18.95 -17.22 12.28
N ALA A 173 19.44 -16.21 13.00
CA ALA A 173 18.59 -15.21 13.61
C ALA A 173 18.85 -13.80 13.02
N VAL A 174 17.79 -13.02 12.91
CA VAL A 174 17.82 -11.60 12.54
C VAL A 174 17.06 -10.82 13.60
N THR A 175 17.72 -9.81 14.17
CA THR A 175 17.07 -8.81 15.03
C THR A 175 16.81 -7.57 14.19
N ASP A 176 15.56 -7.14 14.12
CA ASP A 176 15.16 -5.96 13.35
C ASP A 176 14.19 -5.08 14.14
N ARG A 177 14.08 -3.81 13.75
CA ARG A 177 13.19 -2.84 14.37
C ARG A 177 11.94 -2.65 13.51
N TRP A 178 10.85 -3.23 13.96
CA TRP A 178 9.57 -3.16 13.28
C TRP A 178 8.82 -1.89 13.68
N LEU A 179 8.05 -1.34 12.75
CA LEU A 179 7.26 -0.13 12.95
C LEU A 179 5.78 -0.48 13.01
N SER A 180 5.05 0.12 13.95
CA SER A 180 3.59 0.07 13.93
C SER A 180 3.05 1.01 12.85
N ASP A 181 1.94 0.63 12.24
CA ASP A 181 1.11 1.56 11.48
C ASP A 181 0.30 2.49 12.40
N ASP A 182 -0.43 3.42 11.76
CA ASP A 182 -1.22 4.44 12.44
C ASP A 182 -2.45 3.86 13.16
N SER A 183 -2.92 2.66 12.80
CA SER A 183 -4.02 2.00 13.50
C SER A 183 -3.55 1.20 14.72
N GLY A 184 -2.25 0.93 14.85
CA GLY A 184 -1.72 0.08 15.92
C GLY A 184 -1.96 -1.41 15.70
N THR A 185 -2.48 -1.82 14.54
CA THR A 185 -2.85 -3.23 14.28
C THR A 185 -1.82 -3.99 13.46
N ILE A 186 -0.83 -3.31 12.89
CA ILE A 186 0.15 -3.93 12.00
C ILE A 186 1.56 -3.51 12.41
N MET A 187 2.43 -4.50 12.55
CA MET A 187 3.86 -4.31 12.72
C MET A 187 4.58 -4.67 11.41
N HIS A 188 5.36 -3.74 10.85
CA HIS A 188 6.06 -3.92 9.58
C HIS A 188 7.56 -4.14 9.76
N ALA A 189 8.12 -5.17 9.12
CA ALA A 189 9.57 -5.41 9.01
C ALA A 189 10.25 -4.56 7.91
N GLY A 190 9.60 -3.47 7.48
CA GLY A 190 10.02 -2.65 6.35
C GLY A 190 9.55 -3.18 4.98
N ARG A 191 10.20 -2.74 3.91
CA ARG A 191 9.82 -3.01 2.51
C ARG A 191 11.06 -3.29 1.66
N GLY A 192 10.97 -4.22 0.71
CA GLY A 192 12.09 -4.62 -0.14
C GLY A 192 13.16 -5.38 0.63
N ILE A 193 14.44 -5.00 0.47
CA ILE A 193 15.60 -5.69 1.05
C ILE A 193 15.47 -5.92 2.58
N PRO A 194 15.07 -4.93 3.40
CA PRO A 194 14.79 -5.14 4.82
C PRO A 194 13.84 -6.31 5.10
N ALA A 195 12.65 -6.29 4.47
CA ALA A 195 11.67 -7.35 4.65
C ALA A 195 12.23 -8.71 4.16
N ILE A 196 12.89 -8.72 2.99
CA ILE A 196 13.52 -9.92 2.40
C ILE A 196 14.53 -10.56 3.35
N ASN A 197 15.33 -9.77 4.06
CA ASN A 197 16.32 -10.29 5.02
C ASN A 197 15.63 -11.03 6.17
N VAL A 198 14.52 -10.49 6.68
CA VAL A 198 13.73 -11.13 7.72
C VAL A 198 13.01 -12.38 7.19
N MET A 199 12.46 -12.35 5.97
CA MET A 199 11.85 -13.52 5.33
C MET A 199 12.86 -14.66 5.18
N LYS A 200 14.11 -14.36 4.81
CA LYS A 200 15.16 -15.38 4.69
C LYS A 200 15.44 -16.08 6.04
N ALA A 201 15.44 -15.34 7.14
CA ALA A 201 15.58 -15.90 8.48
C ALA A 201 14.38 -16.81 8.82
N LEU A 202 13.16 -16.33 8.57
CA LEU A 202 11.91 -17.07 8.77
C LEU A 202 11.87 -18.40 8.00
N MET A 203 12.35 -18.42 6.76
CA MET A 203 12.35 -19.62 5.91
C MET A 203 13.48 -20.61 6.21
N SER A 204 14.41 -20.24 7.09
CA SER A 204 15.61 -21.04 7.30
C SER A 204 15.40 -22.26 8.18
N SER A 205 14.23 -22.41 8.82
CA SER A 205 13.81 -23.60 9.58
C SER A 205 12.31 -23.88 9.34
N SER A 206 11.80 -25.03 9.82
CA SER A 206 10.38 -25.40 9.72
C SER A 206 9.51 -24.89 10.88
N GLY A 207 10.10 -24.25 11.89
CA GLY A 207 9.39 -23.75 13.08
C GLY A 207 10.00 -22.46 13.57
N SER A 208 9.88 -21.40 12.79
CA SER A 208 10.47 -20.11 13.14
C SER A 208 9.72 -19.41 14.25
N VAL A 209 10.50 -18.69 15.06
CA VAL A 209 10.01 -18.01 16.26
C VAL A 209 10.25 -16.52 16.15
N LEU A 210 9.22 -15.72 16.39
CA LEU A 210 9.28 -14.27 16.55
C LEU A 210 9.24 -13.92 18.04
N ARG A 211 10.23 -13.16 18.53
CA ARG A 211 10.30 -12.71 19.92
C ARG A 211 10.38 -11.21 20.04
N SER A 212 9.66 -10.65 21.00
CA SER A 212 9.64 -9.23 21.34
C SER A 212 9.33 -9.05 22.82
N GLU A 213 9.80 -7.94 23.39
CA GLU A 213 9.42 -7.48 24.74
C GLU A 213 8.04 -6.80 24.76
N LEU A 214 7.41 -6.64 23.59
CA LEU A 214 6.05 -6.10 23.47
C LEU A 214 5.04 -7.22 23.79
N ASP A 215 4.19 -7.03 24.80
CA ASP A 215 3.26 -8.06 25.31
C ASP A 215 2.33 -8.63 24.23
N GLU A 216 1.88 -7.79 23.29
CA GLU A 216 1.02 -8.17 22.16
C GLU A 216 1.70 -9.13 21.17
N ILE A 217 3.03 -9.27 21.26
CA ILE A 217 3.83 -10.16 20.42
C ILE A 217 4.44 -11.28 21.27
N GLY A 218 5.15 -10.94 22.35
CA GLY A 218 5.80 -11.91 23.24
C GLY A 218 6.67 -12.91 22.50
N ASN A 219 6.21 -14.16 22.40
CA ASN A 219 6.90 -15.26 21.74
C ASN A 219 5.94 -16.02 20.82
N LEU A 220 5.98 -15.72 19.52
CA LEU A 220 5.10 -16.32 18.50
C LEU A 220 5.85 -17.41 17.74
N THR A 221 5.24 -18.58 17.60
CA THR A 221 5.76 -19.66 16.76
C THR A 221 4.93 -19.77 15.50
N PHE A 222 5.59 -19.90 14.34
CA PHE A 222 4.94 -20.10 13.05
C PHE A 222 5.39 -21.42 12.43
N ASP A 223 4.43 -22.20 11.95
CA ASP A 223 4.70 -23.33 11.08
C ASP A 223 5.22 -22.80 9.74
N THR A 224 6.48 -23.10 9.46
CA THR A 224 7.22 -22.66 8.28
C THR A 224 7.60 -23.84 7.40
N GLU A 225 7.04 -25.02 7.68
CA GLU A 225 7.20 -26.20 6.83
C GLU A 225 6.71 -25.90 5.40
N GLY A 226 7.50 -26.30 4.41
CA GLY A 226 7.19 -26.07 3.00
C GLY A 226 7.29 -24.61 2.51
N LEU A 227 7.50 -23.61 3.39
CA LEU A 227 7.49 -22.19 3.01
C LEU A 227 8.53 -21.85 1.93
N THR A 228 9.74 -22.42 2.01
CA THR A 228 10.81 -22.21 1.02
C THR A 228 10.38 -22.60 -0.40
N SER A 229 9.49 -23.59 -0.54
CA SER A 229 8.93 -23.99 -1.83
C SER A 229 7.73 -23.13 -2.22
N ALA A 230 6.83 -22.86 -1.27
CA ALA A 230 5.59 -22.11 -1.50
C ALA A 230 5.84 -20.65 -1.90
N ILE A 231 6.92 -20.01 -1.42
CA ILE A 231 7.22 -18.60 -1.68
C ILE A 231 7.74 -18.33 -3.10
N ARG A 232 8.08 -19.36 -3.89
CA ARG A 232 8.72 -19.20 -5.21
C ARG A 232 7.97 -18.26 -6.16
N PRO A 233 6.64 -18.32 -6.31
CA PRO A 233 5.92 -17.39 -7.17
C PRO A 233 6.10 -15.94 -6.73
N MET A 234 6.09 -15.69 -5.40
CA MET A 234 6.30 -14.35 -4.84
C MET A 234 7.71 -13.81 -5.10
N ARG A 235 8.73 -14.67 -4.92
CA ARG A 235 10.12 -14.33 -5.24
C ARG A 235 10.33 -13.99 -6.70
N ASN A 236 9.66 -14.70 -7.60
CA ASN A 236 9.69 -14.39 -9.03
C ASN A 236 9.07 -13.03 -9.33
N THR A 237 7.88 -12.74 -8.79
CA THR A 237 7.19 -11.46 -8.98
C THR A 237 8.00 -10.29 -8.43
N CYS A 238 8.57 -10.44 -7.23
CA CYS A 238 9.35 -9.39 -6.57
C CYS A 238 10.86 -9.39 -6.88
N ARG A 239 11.33 -10.34 -7.71
CA ARG A 239 12.69 -10.43 -8.26
C ARG A 239 13.83 -10.57 -7.22
N TRP A 240 13.76 -11.57 -6.33
CA TRP A 240 14.83 -11.85 -5.35
C TRP A 240 14.99 -13.32 -4.94
#